data_AF-A0A7C5XLQ1-F1
#
_entry.id   AF-A0A7C5XLQ1-F1
#
_cell.length_a   1.000
_cell.length_b   1.000
_cell.length_c   1.000
_cell.angle_alpha   90.00
_cell.angle_beta   90.00
_cell.angle_gamma   90.00
#
_symmetry.space_group_name_H-M   'P 1'
#
loop_
_entity.id
_entity.type
_entity.pdbx_description
1 polymer ?
#
loop_
_entity_poly.entity_id
_entity_poly.type
_entity_poly.pdbx_seq_one_letter_code
_entity_poly.pdbx_strand_id
1 'polypeptide(L)'
;MASKVSDFITNWQGKNEPTLAEKIKTTFKPSAPLRHRIIMANYKLRTMINKLEAYINKLQERDRALFERVVEAQMNKDVARATMYANEIAEIRKITKQMMVTQIALEQVQLRLETVMTIGDVVADLVPVIGVVRELKNSIKTLMPEMSFELSEIEESLQEVIHEVGEFMPG
;
A
#
# COMPACT_ATOMS: atom_id res chain seq x y z
N MET A 1 -8.33 8.21 -10.39
CA MET A 1 -8.35 7.00 -9.54
C MET A 1 -7.49 7.09 -8.28
N ALA A 2 -6.65 8.12 -8.08
CA ALA A 2 -5.86 8.30 -6.85
C ALA A 2 -6.64 8.90 -5.65
N SER A 3 -7.91 9.26 -5.81
CA SER A 3 -8.63 10.06 -4.80
C SER A 3 -8.90 9.27 -3.51
N LYS A 4 -9.39 8.02 -3.58
CA LYS A 4 -9.80 7.28 -2.38
C LYS A 4 -8.64 6.90 -1.45
N VAL A 5 -7.48 6.52 -2.01
CA VAL A 5 -6.28 6.21 -1.21
C VAL A 5 -5.75 7.47 -0.54
N SER A 6 -5.73 8.62 -1.24
CA SER A 6 -5.37 9.90 -0.60
C SER A 6 -6.41 10.34 0.43
N ASP A 7 -7.69 10.10 0.17
CA ASP A 7 -8.80 10.42 1.08
C ASP A 7 -8.69 9.57 2.35
N PHE A 8 -8.26 8.31 2.25
CA PHE A 8 -7.94 7.48 3.43
C PHE A 8 -6.75 8.05 4.21
N ILE A 9 -5.64 8.37 3.53
CA ILE A 9 -4.44 8.96 4.15
C ILE A 9 -4.83 10.28 4.87
N THR A 10 -5.70 11.09 4.26
CA THR A 10 -6.12 12.41 4.75
C THR A 10 -7.16 12.30 5.86
N ASN A 11 -8.20 11.48 5.70
CA ASN A 11 -9.23 11.25 6.71
C ASN A 11 -8.68 10.52 7.95
N TRP A 12 -7.51 9.91 7.85
CA TRP A 12 -6.83 9.28 8.98
C TRP A 12 -5.88 10.22 9.74
N GLN A 13 -5.47 11.36 9.17
CA GLN A 13 -4.71 12.37 9.91
C GLN A 13 -5.57 13.23 10.85
N GLY A 14 -6.90 13.10 10.78
CA GLY A 14 -7.78 13.84 11.67
C GLY A 14 -9.23 13.36 11.62
N LYS A 15 -9.57 12.49 12.57
CA LYS A 15 -10.78 12.54 13.40
C LYS A 15 -10.78 11.33 14.35
N ASN A 16 -10.36 11.59 15.58
CA ASN A 16 -10.72 10.77 16.74
C ASN A 16 -12.22 10.94 17.00
N GLU A 17 -13.08 10.37 16.15
CA GLU A 17 -14.49 10.17 16.49
C GLU A 17 -14.64 8.69 16.86
N PRO A 18 -15.15 8.36 18.06
CA PRO A 18 -15.28 6.98 18.50
C PRO A 18 -16.29 6.28 17.61
N THR A 19 -15.80 5.40 16.73
CA THR A 19 -16.67 4.51 15.96
C THR A 19 -17.08 3.33 16.82
N LEU A 20 -18.22 2.74 16.46
CA LEU A 20 -19.05 1.68 17.06
C LEU A 20 -18.34 0.53 17.85
N ALA A 21 -17.01 0.43 17.80
CA ALA A 21 -16.14 -0.50 18.51
C ALA A 21 -16.02 -0.26 20.02
N GLU A 22 -16.38 0.91 20.56
CA GLU A 22 -16.32 1.18 22.01
C GLU A 22 -17.26 0.30 22.86
N LYS A 23 -18.16 -0.48 22.24
CA LYS A 23 -19.11 -1.35 22.94
C LYS A 23 -18.72 -2.82 23.09
N ILE A 24 -17.59 -3.26 22.54
CA ILE A 24 -17.13 -4.66 22.68
C ILE A 24 -15.72 -4.65 23.27
N LYS A 25 -15.65 -4.43 24.58
CA LYS A 25 -14.40 -4.44 25.34
C LYS A 25 -14.11 -5.85 25.84
N THR A 26 -13.64 -6.73 24.95
CA THR A 26 -13.13 -8.06 25.33
C THR A 26 -11.68 -8.20 24.89
N THR A 27 -10.76 -8.13 25.85
CA THR A 27 -9.32 -8.31 25.62
C THR A 27 -9.07 -9.75 25.17
N PHE A 28 -8.81 -9.93 23.89
CA PHE A 28 -8.50 -11.21 23.26
C PHE A 28 -6.98 -11.41 23.18
N LYS A 29 -6.48 -12.54 23.69
CA LYS A 29 -5.11 -12.97 23.38
C LYS A 29 -5.14 -13.82 22.11
N PRO A 30 -4.52 -13.38 20.99
CA PRO A 30 -4.51 -14.18 19.78
C PRO A 30 -3.91 -15.56 20.03
N SER A 31 -4.60 -16.60 19.54
CA SER A 31 -4.05 -17.95 19.49
C SER A 31 -2.72 -17.93 18.71
N ALA A 32 -1.82 -18.87 19.02
CA ALA A 32 -0.52 -18.95 18.34
C ALA A 32 -0.61 -18.94 16.78
N PRO A 33 -1.62 -19.58 16.15
CA PRO A 33 -1.85 -19.48 14.70
C PRO A 33 -2.12 -18.06 14.20
N LEU A 34 -2.97 -17.28 14.89
CA LEU A 34 -3.32 -15.91 14.50
C LEU A 34 -2.12 -14.98 14.50
N ARG A 35 -1.29 -15.08 15.55
CA ARG A 35 -0.06 -14.29 15.66
C ARG A 35 0.90 -14.61 14.52
N HIS A 36 1.03 -15.88 14.16
CA HIS A 36 1.89 -16.30 13.06
C HIS A 36 1.43 -15.68 11.72
N ARG A 37 0.12 -15.70 11.43
CA ARG A 37 -0.44 -15.09 10.21
C ARG A 37 -0.14 -13.59 10.10
N ILE A 38 -0.27 -12.84 11.20
CA ILE A 38 0.03 -11.41 11.22
C ILE A 38 1.53 -11.15 10.98
N ILE A 39 2.41 -11.96 11.58
CA ILE A 39 3.86 -11.88 11.34
C ILE A 39 4.18 -12.15 9.86
N MET A 40 3.55 -13.17 9.26
CA MET A 40 3.74 -13.49 7.85
C MET A 40 3.23 -12.38 6.94
N ALA A 41 2.08 -11.78 7.25
CA ALA A 41 1.56 -10.61 6.52
C ALA A 41 2.53 -9.42 6.60
N ASN A 42 3.08 -9.13 7.78
CA ASN A 42 4.07 -8.06 7.97
C ASN A 42 5.35 -8.32 7.15
N TYR A 43 5.87 -9.55 7.15
CA TYR A 43 7.03 -9.94 6.35
C TYR A 43 6.78 -9.74 4.84
N LYS A 44 5.61 -10.15 4.33
CA LYS A 44 5.23 -9.94 2.93
C LYS A 44 5.13 -8.45 2.59
N LEU A 45 4.49 -7.64 3.46
CA LEU A 45 4.41 -6.18 3.29
C LEU A 45 5.80 -5.54 3.18
N ARG A 46 6.72 -5.90 4.07
CA ARG A 46 8.10 -5.39 4.07
C ARG A 46 8.82 -5.72 2.76
N THR A 47 8.62 -6.93 2.25
CA THR A 47 9.19 -7.37 0.97
C THR A 47 8.64 -6.56 -0.20
N MET A 48 7.33 -6.31 -0.24
CA MET A 48 6.70 -5.49 -1.28
C MET A 48 7.11 -4.03 -1.22
N ILE A 49 7.24 -3.43 -0.03
CA ILE A 49 7.73 -2.06 0.14
C ILE A 49 9.13 -1.91 -0.47
N ASN A 50 10.04 -2.86 -0.18
CA ASN A 50 11.39 -2.86 -0.76
C ASN A 50 11.36 -3.02 -2.30
N LYS A 51 10.46 -3.86 -2.82
CA LYS A 51 10.27 -3.99 -4.28
C LYS A 51 9.82 -2.64 -4.87
N LEU A 52 8.78 -2.02 -4.31
CA LEU A 52 8.30 -0.70 -4.76
C LEU A 52 9.43 0.32 -4.79
N GLU A 53 10.22 0.40 -3.73
CA GLU A 53 11.36 1.31 -3.64
C GLU A 53 12.34 1.10 -4.81
N ALA A 54 12.71 -0.16 -5.09
CA ALA A 54 13.58 -0.48 -6.22
C ALA A 54 12.98 -0.07 -7.58
N TYR A 55 11.69 -0.30 -7.80
CA TYR A 55 11.00 0.11 -9.03
C TYR A 55 10.90 1.64 -9.16
N ILE A 56 10.58 2.34 -8.07
CA ILE A 56 10.54 3.81 -8.01
C ILE A 56 11.91 4.38 -8.39
N ASN A 57 12.99 3.86 -7.79
CA ASN A 57 14.35 4.31 -8.07
C ASN A 57 14.71 4.11 -9.56
N LYS A 58 14.35 2.96 -10.14
CA LYS A 58 14.57 2.68 -11.56
C LYS A 58 13.82 3.63 -12.48
N LEU A 59 12.58 3.99 -12.14
CA LEU A 59 11.79 4.96 -12.89
C LEU A 59 12.39 6.38 -12.79
N GLN A 60 12.89 6.77 -11.62
CA GLN A 60 13.56 8.06 -11.43
C GLN A 60 14.88 8.14 -12.20
N GLU A 61 15.65 7.05 -12.28
CA GLU A 61 16.85 6.99 -13.12
C GLU A 61 16.49 7.12 -14.61
N ARG A 62 15.42 6.45 -15.05
CA ARG A 62 14.90 6.55 -16.41
C ARG A 62 14.43 7.97 -16.76
N ASP A 63 13.76 8.65 -15.82
CA ASP A 63 13.35 10.07 -15.95
C ASP A 63 14.56 10.97 -16.23
N ARG A 64 15.62 10.84 -15.41
CA ARG A 64 16.87 11.62 -15.56
C ARG A 64 17.53 11.36 -16.91
N ALA A 65 17.65 10.11 -17.32
CA ALA A 65 18.24 9.74 -18.61
C ALA A 65 17.44 10.29 -19.80
N LEU A 66 16.11 10.33 -19.71
CA LEU A 66 15.28 10.96 -20.75
C LEU A 66 15.39 12.47 -20.74
N PHE A 67 15.55 13.07 -19.57
CA PHE A 67 15.73 14.52 -19.44
C PHE A 67 17.01 14.98 -20.14
N GLU A 68 18.13 14.26 -19.97
CA GLU A 68 19.37 14.51 -20.72
C GLU A 68 19.15 14.47 -22.24
N ARG A 69 18.35 13.50 -22.72
CA ARG A 69 18.00 13.40 -24.14
C ARG A 69 17.08 14.52 -24.62
N VAL A 70 16.21 15.06 -23.77
CA VAL A 70 15.44 16.28 -24.10
C VAL A 70 16.38 17.45 -24.34
N VAL A 71 17.37 17.65 -23.45
CA VAL A 71 18.35 18.73 -23.57
C VAL A 71 19.15 18.59 -24.87
N GLU A 72 19.68 17.40 -25.16
CA GLU A 72 20.42 17.13 -26.39
C GLU A 72 19.58 17.40 -27.65
N ALA A 73 18.34 16.90 -27.69
CA ALA A 73 17.43 17.12 -28.81
C ALA A 73 17.11 18.62 -28.98
N GLN A 74 16.92 19.37 -27.89
CA GLN A 74 16.73 20.82 -27.95
C GLN A 74 17.96 21.56 -28.51
N MET A 75 19.17 21.20 -28.07
CA MET A 75 20.42 21.79 -28.59
C MET A 75 20.57 21.58 -30.10
N ASN A 76 20.15 20.41 -30.58
CA ASN A 76 20.16 20.04 -32.00
C ASN A 76 18.96 20.61 -32.77
N LYS A 77 18.09 21.42 -32.14
CA LYS A 77 16.83 21.95 -32.70
C LYS A 77 15.88 20.85 -33.20
N ASP A 78 16.01 19.64 -32.67
CA ASP A 78 15.13 18.50 -32.95
C ASP A 78 13.92 18.53 -32.01
N VAL A 79 12.95 19.37 -32.37
CA VAL A 79 11.72 19.58 -31.60
C VAL A 79 10.89 18.29 -31.49
N ALA A 80 10.92 17.44 -32.52
CA ALA A 80 10.14 16.20 -32.54
C ALA A 80 10.64 15.22 -31.47
N ARG A 81 11.96 14.96 -31.41
CA ARG A 81 12.53 14.09 -30.38
C ARG A 81 12.43 14.68 -28.98
N ALA A 82 12.66 15.98 -28.83
CA ALA A 82 12.52 16.66 -27.54
C ALA A 82 11.09 16.49 -26.97
N THR A 83 10.07 16.67 -27.82
CA THR A 83 8.65 16.51 -27.43
C THR A 83 8.34 15.05 -27.07
N MET A 84 8.81 14.10 -27.87
CA MET A 84 8.61 12.67 -27.61
C MET A 84 9.19 12.25 -26.24
N TYR A 85 10.44 12.64 -25.94
CA TYR A 85 11.06 12.31 -24.65
C TYR A 85 10.36 13.00 -23.48
N ALA A 86 9.91 14.25 -23.64
CA ALA A 86 9.18 14.98 -22.61
C ALA A 86 7.83 14.31 -22.27
N ASN A 87 7.11 13.78 -23.28
CA ASN A 87 5.88 13.04 -23.04
C ASN A 87 6.11 11.75 -22.25
N GLU A 88 7.19 11.03 -22.56
CA GLU A 88 7.56 9.82 -21.82
C GLU A 88 7.91 10.14 -20.35
N ILE A 89 8.64 11.24 -20.12
CA ILE A 89 8.92 11.76 -18.76
C ILE A 89 7.62 12.01 -18.00
N ALA A 90 6.62 12.63 -18.63
CA ALA A 90 5.35 12.93 -17.98
C ALA A 90 4.62 11.66 -17.52
N GLU A 91 4.58 10.62 -18.35
CA GLU A 91 3.96 9.34 -17.97
C GLU A 91 4.78 8.61 -16.90
N ILE A 92 6.11 8.61 -16.98
CA ILE A 92 6.97 8.05 -15.92
C ILE A 92 6.66 8.72 -14.58
N ARG A 93 6.66 10.06 -14.52
CA ARG A 93 6.39 10.80 -13.28
C ARG A 93 5.03 10.49 -12.68
N LYS A 94 4.02 10.33 -13.53
CA LYS A 94 2.67 9.95 -13.12
C LYS A 94 2.63 8.57 -12.48
N ILE A 95 3.32 7.59 -13.09
CA ILE A 95 3.45 6.23 -12.54
C ILE A 95 4.25 6.25 -11.23
N THR A 96 5.39 6.91 -11.20
CA THR A 96 6.25 7.03 -10.00
C THR A 96 5.47 7.65 -8.84
N LYS A 97 4.67 8.69 -9.09
CA LYS A 97 3.81 9.31 -8.06
C LYS A 97 2.81 8.31 -7.48
N GLN A 98 2.16 7.52 -8.33
CA GLN A 98 1.20 6.51 -7.87
C GLN A 98 1.88 5.41 -7.04
N MET A 99 3.09 4.98 -7.44
CA MET A 99 3.89 4.00 -6.70
C MET A 99 4.32 4.52 -5.33
N MET A 100 4.79 5.77 -5.23
CA MET A 100 5.16 6.40 -3.96
C MET A 100 3.98 6.48 -2.99
N VAL A 101 2.78 6.86 -3.47
CA VAL A 101 1.57 6.87 -2.63
C VAL A 101 1.22 5.46 -2.14
N THR A 102 1.38 4.45 -2.98
CA THR A 102 1.14 3.05 -2.62
C THR A 102 2.13 2.57 -1.57
N GLN A 103 3.42 2.91 -1.73
CA GLN A 103 4.48 2.57 -0.79
C GLN A 103 4.19 3.11 0.62
N ILE A 104 3.86 4.41 0.72
CA ILE A 104 3.52 5.06 2.00
C ILE A 104 2.30 4.38 2.65
N ALA A 105 1.29 4.02 1.87
CA ALA A 105 0.11 3.34 2.40
C ALA A 105 0.43 1.92 2.91
N LEU A 106 1.33 1.19 2.25
CA LEU A 106 1.80 -0.12 2.74
C LEU A 106 2.63 0.01 4.02
N GLU A 107 3.49 1.03 4.12
CA GLU A 107 4.23 1.35 5.35
C GLU A 107 3.26 1.65 6.50
N GLN A 108 2.21 2.41 6.23
CA GLN A 108 1.17 2.69 7.22
C GLN A 108 0.43 1.43 7.66
N VAL A 109 0.10 0.53 6.73
CA VAL A 109 -0.50 -0.77 7.04
C VAL A 109 0.44 -1.61 7.91
N GLN A 110 1.73 -1.65 7.58
CA GLN A 110 2.74 -2.38 8.34
C GLN A 110 2.81 -1.90 9.81
N LEU A 111 2.88 -0.58 10.03
CA LEU A 111 2.92 0.03 11.37
C LEU A 111 1.65 -0.30 12.19
N ARG A 112 0.48 -0.34 11.55
CA ARG A 112 -0.76 -0.74 12.24
C ARG A 112 -0.77 -2.21 12.61
N LEU A 113 -0.32 -3.10 11.73
CA LEU A 113 -0.21 -4.52 12.05
C LEU A 113 0.73 -4.76 13.24
N GLU A 114 1.80 -3.97 13.38
CA GLU A 114 2.67 -3.99 14.57
C GLU A 114 1.94 -3.58 15.85
N THR A 115 1.04 -2.60 15.74
CA THR A 115 0.19 -2.16 16.86
C THR A 115 -0.83 -3.24 17.25
N VAL A 116 -1.48 -3.86 16.26
CA VAL A 116 -2.42 -5.00 16.44
C VAL A 116 -1.74 -6.18 17.14
N MET A 117 -0.45 -6.44 16.88
CA MET A 117 0.30 -7.47 17.59
C MET A 117 0.56 -7.13 19.06
N THR A 118 0.51 -5.85 19.42
CA THR A 118 0.88 -5.35 20.76
C THR A 118 -0.34 -5.16 21.67
N ILE A 119 -1.50 -4.84 21.09
CA ILE A 119 -2.75 -4.57 21.80
C ILE A 119 -3.72 -5.71 21.49
N GLY A 120 -4.17 -6.45 22.51
CA GLY A 120 -5.05 -7.62 22.38
C GLY A 120 -6.48 -7.33 21.92
N ASP A 121 -6.70 -6.31 21.10
CA ASP A 121 -7.99 -5.98 20.47
C ASP A 121 -7.87 -6.17 18.94
N VAL A 122 -7.66 -7.43 18.55
CA VAL A 122 -7.14 -7.80 17.24
C VAL A 122 -8.12 -7.49 16.10
N VAL A 123 -9.43 -7.44 16.35
CA VAL A 123 -10.44 -7.42 15.28
C VAL A 123 -10.83 -6.02 14.84
N ALA A 124 -11.05 -5.10 15.79
CA ALA A 124 -11.49 -3.73 15.48
C ALA A 124 -10.47 -2.99 14.62
N ASP A 125 -9.18 -3.25 14.85
CA ASP A 125 -8.07 -2.58 14.17
C ASP A 125 -7.67 -3.24 12.84
N LEU A 126 -8.07 -4.51 12.59
CA LEU A 126 -7.75 -5.22 11.34
C LEU A 126 -8.69 -4.89 10.18
N VAL A 127 -9.97 -4.62 10.44
CA VAL A 127 -10.94 -4.31 9.38
C VAL A 127 -10.50 -3.11 8.53
N PRO A 128 -10.07 -1.97 9.12
CA PRO A 128 -9.54 -0.85 8.33
C PRO A 128 -8.29 -1.22 7.53
N VAL A 129 -7.42 -2.09 8.07
CA VAL A 129 -6.19 -2.53 7.38
C VAL A 129 -6.52 -3.32 6.12
N ILE A 130 -7.46 -4.27 6.20
CA ILE A 130 -7.89 -5.07 5.04
C ILE A 130 -8.48 -4.17 3.96
N GLY A 131 -9.27 -3.16 4.34
CA GLY A 131 -9.82 -2.18 3.41
C GLY A 131 -8.74 -1.48 2.60
N VAL A 132 -7.67 -1.02 3.27
CA VAL A 132 -6.53 -0.38 2.62
C VAL A 132 -5.79 -1.36 1.70
N VAL A 133 -5.47 -2.57 2.17
CA VAL A 133 -4.80 -3.59 1.36
C VAL A 133 -5.58 -3.87 0.06
N ARG A 134 -6.90 -3.99 0.16
CA ARG A 134 -7.79 -4.19 -1.00
C ARG A 134 -7.76 -3.01 -1.97
N GLU A 135 -7.74 -1.77 -1.48
CA GLU A 135 -7.64 -0.58 -2.32
C GLU A 135 -6.28 -0.50 -3.03
N LEU A 136 -5.20 -0.79 -2.31
CA LEU A 136 -3.84 -0.80 -2.86
C LEU A 136 -3.69 -1.88 -3.92
N LYS A 137 -4.23 -3.07 -3.69
CA LYS A 137 -4.31 -4.15 -4.68
C LYS A 137 -4.91 -3.65 -5.98
N ASN A 138 -6.08 -3.01 -5.91
CA ASN A 138 -6.78 -2.52 -7.09
C ASN A 138 -6.04 -1.37 -7.78
N SER A 139 -5.44 -0.46 -7.00
CA SER A 139 -4.68 0.68 -7.51
C SER A 139 -3.46 0.23 -8.32
N ILE A 140 -2.74 -0.78 -7.84
CA ILE A 140 -1.47 -1.19 -8.45
C ILE A 140 -1.61 -2.25 -9.53
N LYS A 141 -2.76 -2.94 -9.62
CA LYS A 141 -3.00 -4.03 -10.58
C LYS A 141 -2.64 -3.70 -12.03
N THR A 142 -2.89 -2.47 -12.49
CA THR A 142 -2.57 -2.05 -13.87
C THR A 142 -1.08 -1.76 -14.07
N LEU A 143 -0.35 -1.42 -13.00
CA LEU A 143 1.06 -1.04 -13.05
C LEU A 143 1.99 -2.22 -12.74
N MET A 144 1.65 -3.02 -11.73
CA MET A 144 2.42 -4.18 -11.25
C MET A 144 1.47 -5.31 -10.85
N PRO A 145 1.02 -6.14 -11.80
CA PRO A 145 0.11 -7.26 -11.55
C PRO A 145 0.64 -8.26 -10.50
N GLU A 146 1.95 -8.50 -10.48
CA GLU A 146 2.64 -9.36 -9.51
C GLU A 146 2.45 -8.84 -8.08
N MET A 147 2.51 -7.53 -7.88
CA MET A 147 2.31 -6.93 -6.57
C MET A 147 0.84 -6.96 -6.15
N SER A 148 -0.07 -6.80 -7.12
CA SER A 148 -1.50 -7.02 -6.86
C SER A 148 -1.79 -8.47 -6.43
N PHE A 149 -1.05 -9.46 -6.93
CA PHE A 149 -1.20 -10.85 -6.51
C PHE A 149 -0.70 -11.02 -5.06
N GLU A 150 0.50 -10.53 -4.74
CA GLU A 150 1.05 -10.57 -3.37
C GLU A 150 0.13 -9.85 -2.35
N LEU A 151 -0.48 -8.73 -2.73
CA LEU A 151 -1.47 -8.03 -1.90
C LEU A 151 -2.78 -8.82 -1.71
N SER A 152 -3.16 -9.65 -2.70
CA SER A 152 -4.33 -10.53 -2.58
C SER A 152 -4.09 -11.60 -1.52
N GLU A 153 -2.89 -12.21 -1.51
CA GLU A 153 -2.54 -13.20 -0.49
C GLU A 153 -2.50 -12.60 0.92
N ILE A 154 -2.09 -11.33 1.06
CA ILE A 154 -2.13 -10.63 2.35
C ILE A 154 -3.59 -10.35 2.76
N GLU A 155 -4.41 -9.88 1.83
CA GLU A 155 -5.84 -9.66 2.08
C GLU A 155 -6.51 -10.95 2.58
N GLU A 156 -6.31 -12.06 1.88
CA GLU A 156 -6.85 -13.38 2.25
C GLU A 156 -6.34 -13.82 3.64
N SER A 157 -5.03 -13.71 3.88
CA SER A 157 -4.45 -14.07 5.18
C SER A 157 -5.00 -13.22 6.34
N LEU A 158 -5.31 -11.94 6.12
CA LEU A 158 -5.88 -11.07 7.14
C LEU A 158 -7.39 -11.32 7.32
N GLN A 159 -8.11 -11.68 6.26
CA GLN A 159 -9.51 -12.10 6.34
C GLN A 159 -9.69 -13.40 7.13
N GLU A 160 -8.78 -14.36 6.96
CA GLU A 160 -8.76 -15.59 7.75
C GLU A 160 -8.58 -15.30 9.25
N VAL A 161 -7.75 -14.30 9.61
CA VAL A 161 -7.59 -13.86 11.01
C VAL A 161 -8.91 -13.34 11.58
N ILE A 162 -9.68 -12.55 10.80
CA ILE A 162 -11.00 -12.07 11.26
C ILE A 162 -12.00 -13.22 11.38
N HIS A 163 -12.02 -14.14 10.42
CA HIS A 163 -12.93 -15.29 10.43
C HIS A 163 -12.69 -16.18 11.66
N GLU A 164 -11.43 -16.54 11.91
CA GLU A 164 -11.03 -17.32 13.08
C GLU A 164 -11.46 -16.60 14.38
N VAL A 165 -11.24 -15.29 14.53
CA VAL A 165 -11.70 -14.58 15.75
C VAL A 165 -13.23 -14.53 15.86
N GLY A 166 -13.95 -14.40 14.75
CA GLY A 166 -15.41 -14.43 14.70
C GLY A 166 -16.00 -15.78 15.11
N GLU A 167 -15.33 -16.90 14.82
CA GLU A 167 -15.73 -18.23 15.30
C GLU A 167 -15.52 -18.41 16.81
N PHE A 168 -14.53 -17.71 17.40
CA PHE A 168 -14.22 -17.78 18.84
C PHE A 168 -15.04 -16.81 19.71
N MET A 169 -15.72 -15.82 19.12
CA MET A 169 -16.61 -14.90 19.85
C MET A 169 -18.09 -15.29 19.65
N PRO A 170 -18.78 -15.89 20.64
CA PRO A 170 -20.23 -16.03 20.57
C PRO A 170 -20.86 -14.63 20.65
N GLY A 171 -21.85 -14.38 19.79
CA GLY A 171 -22.57 -13.10 19.72
C GLY A 171 -23.31 -12.70 20.98
#